data_AF-A0A1Z9M7L3-F1
#
_entry.id   AF-A0A1Z9M7L3-F1
#
_cell.length_a   1.000
_cell.length_b   1.000
_cell.length_c   1.000
_cell.angle_alpha   90.00
_cell.angle_beta   90.00
_cell.angle_gamma   90.00
#
_symmetry.space_group_name_H-M   'P 1'
#
loop_
_entity.id
_entity.type
_entity.pdbx_description
1 polymer ?
#
loop_
_entity_poly.entity_id
_entity_poly.type
_entity_poly.pdbx_seq_one_letter_code
_entity_poly.pdbx_strand_id
1 'polypeptide(L)'
;MTYIVNDKCIKCKLMDCVEVCPVDCFYEGKNMLVIKPDECIDCGVCEPECPIDAITADTEPGSEKWLEINKQYSEIWPNITIKKDPPTDHEKYKNEQNKFEKYFKENI
;
A
#
# COMPACT_ATOMS: atom_id res chain seq x y z
N MET A 1 0.10 16.46 3.49
CA MET A 1 -0.91 15.45 3.16
C MET A 1 -0.14 14.38 2.42
N THR A 2 -0.66 13.16 2.42
CA THR A 2 -0.10 12.05 1.67
C THR A 2 -1.19 11.03 1.40
N TYR A 3 -0.89 10.07 0.54
CA TYR A 3 -1.69 8.87 0.40
C TYR A 3 -1.05 7.75 1.21
N ILE A 4 -1.89 6.89 1.79
CA ILE A 4 -1.45 5.73 2.56
C ILE A 4 -2.02 4.45 1.98
N VAL A 5 -1.31 3.34 2.18
CA VAL A 5 -1.82 1.99 1.92
C VAL A 5 -2.27 1.36 3.23
N ASN A 6 -3.50 0.85 3.29
CA ASN A 6 -4.13 0.31 4.50
C ASN A 6 -4.24 -1.23 4.51
N ASP A 7 -4.94 -1.75 5.53
CA ASP A 7 -5.15 -3.18 5.81
C ASP A 7 -5.52 -4.01 4.58
N LYS A 8 -6.34 -3.44 3.70
CA LYS A 8 -6.92 -4.16 2.57
C LYS A 8 -5.84 -4.61 1.59
N CYS A 9 -4.70 -3.93 1.48
CA CYS A 9 -3.63 -4.34 0.57
C CYS A 9 -2.97 -5.66 0.99
N ILE A 10 -2.95 -5.97 2.28
CA ILE A 10 -2.27 -7.14 2.83
C ILE A 10 -2.84 -8.42 2.22
N LYS A 11 -1.96 -9.29 1.74
CA LYS A 11 -2.27 -10.53 1.00
C LYS A 11 -2.93 -10.33 -0.37
N CYS A 12 -3.33 -9.12 -0.73
CA CYS A 12 -3.87 -8.82 -2.04
C CYS A 12 -2.79 -8.31 -2.99
N LYS A 13 -2.05 -7.25 -2.59
CA LYS A 13 -0.86 -6.72 -3.29
C LYS A 13 -0.97 -6.77 -4.83
N LEU A 14 -1.99 -6.08 -5.36
CA LEU A 14 -2.34 -6.11 -6.79
C LEU A 14 -1.43 -5.26 -7.68
N MET A 15 -0.80 -4.25 -7.07
CA MET A 15 0.24 -3.40 -7.68
C MET A 15 -0.20 -2.53 -8.88
N ASP A 16 -1.50 -2.43 -9.18
CA ASP A 16 -2.02 -1.50 -10.21
C ASP A 16 -1.61 -0.04 -9.94
N CYS A 17 -1.59 0.35 -8.66
CA CYS A 17 -1.21 1.68 -8.21
C CYS A 17 0.21 2.12 -8.60
N VAL A 18 1.11 1.15 -8.85
CA VAL A 18 2.50 1.44 -9.22
C VAL A 18 2.59 2.00 -10.64
N GLU A 19 1.71 1.57 -11.56
CA GLU A 19 1.78 1.97 -12.98
C GLU A 19 1.42 3.44 -13.21
N VAL A 20 0.71 4.06 -12.25
CA VAL A 20 0.19 5.43 -12.38
C VAL A 20 0.92 6.44 -11.51
N CYS A 21 1.86 6.01 -10.65
CA CYS A 21 2.55 6.91 -9.75
C CYS A 21 3.59 7.77 -10.52
N PRO A 22 3.45 9.10 -10.58
CA PRO A 22 4.35 9.95 -11.38
C PRO A 22 5.73 10.16 -10.74
N VAL A 23 5.90 9.76 -9.48
CA VAL A 23 7.10 10.00 -8.66
C VAL A 23 7.66 8.71 -8.06
N ASP A 24 7.17 7.56 -8.51
CA ASP A 24 7.69 6.24 -8.11
C ASP A 24 7.77 6.02 -6.58
N CYS A 25 6.86 6.59 -5.80
CA CYS A 25 6.96 6.61 -4.32
C CYS A 25 6.40 5.35 -3.62
N PHE A 26 6.36 4.19 -4.28
CA PHE A 26 5.88 2.93 -3.71
C PHE A 26 7.03 2.00 -3.30
N TYR A 27 6.86 1.32 -2.17
CA TYR A 27 7.86 0.44 -1.58
C TYR A 27 7.25 -0.93 -1.24
N GLU A 28 8.01 -1.98 -1.50
CA GLU A 28 7.51 -3.35 -1.61
C GLU A 28 7.86 -4.23 -0.42
N GLY A 29 6.84 -4.58 0.36
CA GLY A 29 6.94 -5.61 1.39
C GLY A 29 6.59 -7.00 0.87
N LYS A 30 6.64 -7.99 1.77
CA LYS A 30 6.31 -9.39 1.42
C LYS A 30 4.92 -9.54 0.82
N ASN A 31 3.95 -8.89 1.44
CA ASN A 31 2.53 -9.12 1.19
C ASN A 31 1.68 -7.84 1.12
N MET A 32 2.31 -6.67 1.12
CA MET A 32 1.66 -5.39 0.86
C MET A 32 2.66 -4.40 0.25
N LEU A 33 2.15 -3.29 -0.26
CA LEU A 33 2.93 -2.10 -0.62
C LEU A 33 2.73 -1.02 0.43
N VAL A 34 3.64 -0.05 0.47
CA VAL A 34 3.49 1.21 1.20
C VAL A 34 3.87 2.39 0.32
N ILE A 35 3.35 3.57 0.61
CA ILE A 35 3.69 4.85 -0.02
C ILE A 35 4.67 5.58 0.90
N LYS A 36 5.73 6.18 0.35
CA LYS A 36 6.63 7.04 1.13
C LYS A 36 6.03 8.45 1.25
N PRO A 37 5.67 8.90 2.47
CA PRO A 37 4.97 10.19 2.62
C PRO A 37 5.77 11.39 2.10
N ASP A 38 7.09 11.39 2.32
CA ASP A 38 7.97 12.50 1.96
C ASP A 38 8.20 12.62 0.44
N GLU A 39 7.89 11.58 -0.33
CA GLU A 39 8.03 11.55 -1.79
C GLU A 39 6.68 11.68 -2.50
N CYS A 40 5.58 11.36 -1.82
CA CYS A 40 4.24 11.52 -2.36
C CYS A 40 3.91 13.00 -2.59
N ILE A 41 3.37 13.30 -3.78
CA ILE A 41 3.01 14.67 -4.19
C ILE A 41 1.50 14.94 -4.17
N ASP A 42 0.72 14.13 -3.45
CA ASP A 42 -0.73 14.33 -3.26
C ASP A 42 -1.57 14.40 -4.54
N CYS A 43 -1.13 13.77 -5.63
CA CYS A 43 -1.82 13.84 -6.91
C CYS A 43 -3.11 13.00 -6.99
N GLY A 44 -3.30 12.02 -6.10
CA GLY A 44 -4.51 11.22 -5.98
C GLY A 44 -4.79 10.19 -7.09
N VAL A 45 -3.93 10.08 -8.10
CA VAL A 45 -4.17 9.17 -9.24
C VAL A 45 -4.15 7.69 -8.87
N CYS A 46 -3.47 7.30 -7.79
CA CYS A 46 -3.34 5.90 -7.38
C CYS A 46 -4.54 5.37 -6.57
N GLU A 47 -5.33 6.26 -5.95
CA GLU A 47 -6.49 5.90 -5.16
C GLU A 47 -7.57 5.13 -5.97
N PRO A 48 -8.07 5.66 -7.10
CA PRO A 48 -9.09 4.95 -7.89
C PRO A 48 -8.56 3.70 -8.60
N GLU A 49 -7.24 3.57 -8.75
CA GLU A 49 -6.62 2.44 -9.45
C GLU A 49 -6.49 1.20 -8.56
N CYS A 50 -6.65 1.33 -7.24
CA CYS A 50 -6.59 0.19 -6.33
C CYS A 50 -7.91 -0.61 -6.37
N PRO A 51 -7.96 -1.84 -6.92
CA PRO A 51 -9.23 -2.57 -7.13
C PRO A 51 -9.95 -3.06 -5.86
N ILE A 52 -9.37 -2.74 -4.70
CA ILE A 52 -9.79 -3.16 -3.36
C ILE A 52 -9.86 -1.98 -2.39
N ASP A 53 -9.77 -0.75 -2.89
CA ASP A 53 -9.88 0.49 -2.11
C ASP A 53 -8.95 0.52 -0.90
N ALA A 54 -7.70 0.08 -1.10
CA ALA A 54 -6.68 0.01 -0.05
C ALA A 54 -5.86 1.29 0.07
N ILE A 55 -6.09 2.27 -0.81
CA ILE A 55 -5.38 3.54 -0.84
C ILE A 55 -6.36 4.64 -0.44
N THR A 56 -5.98 5.48 0.51
CA THR A 56 -6.79 6.62 0.99
C THR A 56 -5.87 7.77 1.38
N ALA A 57 -6.40 8.99 1.47
CA ALA A 57 -5.66 10.13 2.01
C ALA A 57 -5.36 9.96 3.51
N ASP A 58 -4.24 10.54 3.98
CA ASP A 58 -3.84 10.62 5.39
C ASP A 58 -4.70 11.58 6.24
N THR A 59 -5.66 12.25 5.61
CA THR A 59 -6.65 13.11 6.27
C THR A 59 -7.92 12.35 6.65
N GLU A 60 -8.11 11.13 6.15
CA GLU A 60 -9.28 10.32 6.45
C GLU A 60 -9.25 9.79 7.90
N PRO A 61 -10.39 9.70 8.61
CA PRO A 61 -10.43 9.19 9.97
C PRO A 61 -9.86 7.76 10.10
N GLY A 62 -8.95 7.54 11.05
CA GLY A 62 -8.33 6.23 11.29
C GLY A 62 -7.12 5.93 10.41
N SER A 63 -6.64 6.90 9.62
CA SER A 63 -5.43 6.79 8.80
C SER A 63 -4.14 6.94 9.60
N GLU A 64 -4.17 7.42 10.86
CA GLU A 64 -2.99 7.78 11.65
C GLU A 64 -2.05 6.58 11.84
N LYS A 65 -2.62 5.40 12.14
CA LYS A 65 -1.87 4.14 12.24
C LYS A 65 -1.19 3.81 10.92
N TRP A 66 -1.88 3.99 9.80
CA TRP A 66 -1.39 3.63 8.48
C TRP A 66 -0.33 4.59 7.98
N LEU A 67 -0.42 5.88 8.32
CA LEU A 67 0.63 6.85 8.05
C LEU A 67 1.96 6.42 8.67
N GLU A 68 1.95 6.02 9.95
CA GLU A 68 3.17 5.56 10.63
C GLU A 68 3.74 4.28 9.98
N ILE A 69 2.88 3.31 9.66
CA ILE A 69 3.29 2.07 8.95
C ILE A 69 3.90 2.41 7.59
N ASN A 70 3.25 3.26 6.80
CA ASN A 70 3.74 3.62 5.48
C ASN A 70 5.10 4.33 5.55
N LYS A 71 5.24 5.25 6.50
CA LYS A 71 6.50 5.93 6.80
C LYS A 71 7.60 4.96 7.21
N GLN A 72 7.36 4.14 8.22
CA GLN A 72 8.36 3.20 8.75
C GLN A 72 8.86 2.23 7.68
N TYR A 73 7.95 1.60 6.94
CA TYR A 73 8.31 0.53 6.03
C TYR A 73 8.83 1.04 4.68
N SER A 74 8.49 2.26 4.26
CA SER A 74 9.08 2.86 3.06
C SER A 74 10.56 3.20 3.20
N GLU A 75 11.09 3.33 4.44
CA GLU A 75 12.52 3.55 4.67
C GLU A 75 13.37 2.27 4.59
N ILE A 76 12.75 1.09 4.70
CA ILE A 76 13.48 -0.19 4.79
C ILE A 76 13.16 -1.17 3.67
N TRP A 77 12.00 -1.06 3.03
CA TRP A 77 11.64 -1.92 1.91
C TRP A 77 12.22 -1.39 0.60
N PRO A 78 12.44 -2.25 -0.41
CA PRO A 78 12.89 -1.81 -1.73
C PRO A 78 11.79 -1.03 -2.47
N ASN A 79 12.20 -0.04 -3.24
CA ASN A 79 11.32 0.69 -4.14
C ASN A 79 10.77 -0.22 -5.27
N ILE A 80 9.53 0.00 -5.67
CA ILE A 80 8.88 -0.71 -6.78
C ILE A 80 8.26 0.29 -7.77
N THR A 81 8.66 0.16 -9.04
CA THR A 81 8.23 1.04 -10.14
C THR A 81 7.56 0.29 -11.28
N ILE A 82 7.53 -1.04 -11.22
CA ILE A 82 6.96 -1.90 -12.26
C ILE A 82 6.02 -2.90 -11.61
N LYS A 83 4.79 -2.99 -12.15
CA LYS A 83 3.79 -3.97 -11.74
C LYS A 83 4.28 -5.39 -11.96
N LYS A 84 3.94 -6.26 -11.00
CA LYS A 84 4.21 -7.71 -11.05
C LYS A 84 2.90 -8.47 -10.97
N ASP A 85 2.97 -9.78 -11.17
CA ASP A 85 1.80 -10.63 -10.97
C ASP A 85 1.32 -10.59 -9.50
N PRO A 86 0.02 -10.43 -9.26
CA PRO A 86 -0.53 -10.50 -7.92
C PRO A 86 -0.38 -11.92 -7.33
N PRO A 87 -0.39 -12.07 -5.99
CA PRO A 87 -0.46 -13.39 -5.34
C PRO A 87 -1.64 -14.22 -5.88
N THR A 88 -1.41 -15.51 -6.19
CA THR A 88 -2.44 -16.39 -6.79
C THR A 88 -3.69 -16.57 -5.93
N ASP A 89 -3.59 -16.32 -4.64
CA ASP A 89 -4.65 -16.48 -3.64
C ASP A 89 -5.27 -15.14 -3.19
N HIS A 90 -4.94 -14.02 -3.83
CA HIS A 90 -5.41 -12.67 -3.43
C HIS A 90 -6.92 -12.56 -3.27
N GLU A 91 -7.70 -13.19 -4.15
CA GLU A 91 -9.17 -13.18 -4.11
C GLU A 91 -9.74 -13.73 -2.80
N LYS A 92 -9.05 -14.68 -2.15
CA LYS A 92 -9.47 -15.25 -0.87
C LYS A 92 -9.43 -14.21 0.26
N TYR A 93 -8.58 -13.20 0.13
CA TYR A 93 -8.30 -12.20 1.15
C TYR A 93 -8.93 -10.84 0.87
N LYS A 94 -9.58 -10.67 -0.29
CA LYS A 94 -10.14 -9.39 -0.75
C LYS A 94 -11.08 -8.75 0.25
N ASN A 95 -11.95 -9.55 0.87
CA ASN A 95 -12.98 -9.09 1.81
C ASN A 95 -12.63 -9.37 3.29
N GLU A 96 -11.42 -9.87 3.56
CA GLU A 96 -11.00 -10.16 4.93
C GLU A 96 -10.50 -8.89 5.63
N GLN A 97 -10.90 -8.73 6.90
CA GLN A 97 -10.51 -7.62 7.77
C GLN A 97 -9.44 -8.05 8.78
N ASN A 98 -8.75 -7.05 9.34
CA ASN A 98 -7.68 -7.19 10.33
C ASN A 98 -6.53 -8.06 9.80
N LYS A 99 -6.22 -7.89 8.51
CA LYS A 99 -5.16 -8.65 7.85
C LYS A 99 -3.78 -8.27 8.37
N PHE A 100 -3.62 -7.06 8.91
CA PHE A 100 -2.40 -6.63 9.59
C PHE A 100 -2.07 -7.56 10.75
N GLU A 101 -3.01 -7.76 11.67
CA GLU A 101 -2.79 -8.59 12.86
C GLU A 101 -2.57 -10.07 12.51
N LYS A 102 -3.22 -10.55 11.44
CA LYS A 102 -3.16 -11.97 11.05
C LYS A 102 -1.95 -12.33 10.21
N TYR A 103 -1.52 -11.42 9.32
CA TYR A 103 -0.63 -11.76 8.22
C TYR A 103 0.54 -10.81 8.02
N PHE A 104 0.56 -9.64 8.67
CA PHE A 104 1.67 -8.71 8.51
C PHE A 104 2.97 -9.36 8.98
N LYS A 105 4.02 -9.16 8.20
CA LYS A 105 5.38 -9.59 8.53
C LYS A 105 6.31 -8.45 8.17
N GLU A 106 7.07 -7.97 9.14
CA GLU A 106 7.94 -6.79 9.04
C GLU A 106 9.01 -6.93 7.96
N ASN A 107 9.30 -8.18 7.55
CA ASN A 107 10.19 -8.50 6.44
C ASN A 107 11.57 -7.87 6.63
N ILE A 108 12.11 -8.04 7.84
CA ILE A 108 13.52 -7.82 8.19
C ILE A 108 14.37 -8.94 7.59
#